data_AF-A0A7S0JC76-F1
#
_entry.id   AF-A0A7S0JC76-F1
#
_cell.length_a   1.000
_cell.length_b   1.000
_cell.length_c   1.000
_cell.angle_alpha   90.00
_cell.angle_beta   90.00
_cell.angle_gamma   90.00
#
_symmetry.space_group_name_H-M   'P 1'
#
loop_
_entity.id
_entity.type
_entity.pdbx_description
1 polymer ?
#
loop_
_entity_poly.entity_id
_entity_poly.type
_entity_poly.pdbx_seq_one_letter_code
_entity_poly.pdbx_strand_id
1 'polypeptide(L)'
;WLVAVRDILDEPHGRSVDLPVEILPHLLLGDKRCASDMARMDAFGITHILNVAGTYGRASHGAARHYLEIHADDEEGYPILSQHLARASAFIRKARDEGGRCLIHCQA
;
A
#
# COMPACT_ATOMS: atom_id res chain seq x y z
N TRP A 1 33.81 -11.21 7.46
CA TRP A 1 32.46 -11.78 7.71
C TRP A 1 31.62 -10.91 8.63
N LEU A 2 31.93 -10.74 9.93
CA LEU A 2 31.14 -9.85 10.81
C LEU A 2 31.12 -8.37 10.36
N VAL A 3 32.23 -7.84 9.86
CA VAL A 3 32.29 -6.46 9.32
C VAL A 3 31.43 -6.31 8.06
N ALA A 4 31.53 -7.26 7.12
CA ALA A 4 30.71 -7.26 5.90
C ALA A 4 29.21 -7.43 6.19
N VAL A 5 28.83 -8.25 7.17
CA VAL A 5 27.43 -8.38 7.61
C VAL A 5 26.95 -7.08 8.25
N ARG A 6 27.80 -6.40 9.02
CA ARG A 6 27.47 -5.13 9.66
C ARG A 6 27.39 -3.98 8.65
N ASP A 7 28.25 -3.95 7.63
CA ASP A 7 28.14 -3.00 6.52
C ASP A 7 26.86 -3.23 5.73
N ILE A 8 26.47 -4.48 5.48
CA ILE A 8 25.17 -4.80 4.84
C ILE A 8 24.02 -4.30 5.73
N LEU A 9 24.06 -4.52 7.05
CA LEU A 9 23.00 -4.08 7.96
C LEU A 9 22.96 -2.55 8.15
N ASP A 10 24.11 -1.88 8.06
CA ASP A 10 24.27 -0.43 8.24
C ASP A 10 24.10 0.36 6.91
N GLU A 11 24.07 -0.32 5.75
CA GLU A 11 23.67 0.34 4.50
C GLU A 11 22.19 0.73 4.59
N PRO A 12 21.84 2.02 4.40
CA PRO A 12 20.46 2.42 4.27
C PRO A 12 19.92 1.78 2.98
N HIS A 13 19.22 0.67 3.14
CA HIS A 13 18.59 -0.03 2.04
C HIS A 13 17.50 0.86 1.45
N GLY A 14 17.86 1.55 0.37
CA GLY A 14 16.95 2.35 -0.46
C GLY A 14 17.13 3.85 -0.25
N ARG A 15 17.31 4.58 -1.35
CA ARG A 15 17.07 6.02 -1.40
C ARG A 15 15.68 6.29 -0.81
N SER A 16 15.55 7.32 0.03
CA SER A 16 14.26 7.81 0.50
C SER A 16 13.38 8.10 -0.71
N VAL A 17 12.42 7.21 -1.00
CA VAL A 17 11.44 7.42 -2.06
C VAL A 17 10.28 8.19 -1.45
N ASP A 18 9.94 9.35 -2.02
CA ASP A 18 8.75 10.09 -1.59
C ASP A 18 7.51 9.26 -1.92
N LEU A 19 6.81 8.81 -0.87
CA LEU A 19 5.56 8.06 -0.97
C LEU A 19 4.35 9.01 -0.99
N PRO A 20 3.26 8.66 -1.70
CA PRO A 20 3.10 7.45 -2.50
C PRO A 20 3.71 7.56 -3.90
N VAL A 21 4.15 6.42 -4.45
CA VAL A 21 4.64 6.30 -5.83
C VAL A 21 3.49 5.93 -6.75
N GLU A 22 3.36 6.63 -7.87
CA GLU A 22 2.39 6.29 -8.92
C GLU A 22 2.91 5.12 -9.76
N ILE A 23 2.15 4.03 -9.79
CA ILE A 23 2.43 2.84 -10.61
C ILE A 23 1.60 2.91 -11.90
N LEU A 24 0.35 3.37 -11.79
CA LEU A 24 -0.56 3.69 -12.89
C LEU A 24 -1.35 4.95 -12.54
N PRO A 25 -2.01 5.63 -13.51
CA PRO A 25 -2.78 6.85 -13.24
C PRO A 25 -3.85 6.76 -12.14
N HIS A 26 -4.32 5.54 -11.84
CA HIS A 26 -5.33 5.24 -10.83
C HIS A 26 -4.80 4.33 -9.70
N LEU A 27 -3.49 4.04 -9.68
CA LEU A 27 -2.87 3.09 -8.75
C LEU A 27 -1.58 3.66 -8.16
N LEU A 28 -1.60 3.81 -6.85
CA LEU A 28 -0.53 4.37 -6.02
C LEU A 28 -0.05 3.29 -5.04
N LEU A 29 1.26 3.22 -4.83
CA LEU A 29 1.90 2.38 -3.81
C LEU A 29 2.42 3.29 -2.69
N GLY A 30 2.02 3.03 -1.45
CA GLY A 30 2.46 3.81 -0.30
C GLY A 30 2.51 3.00 0.99
N ASP A 31 2.64 3.72 2.09
CA ASP A 31 2.69 3.18 3.44
C ASP A 31 1.46 3.57 4.27
N LYS A 32 1.43 3.08 5.52
CA LYS A 32 0.35 3.41 6.47
C LYS A 32 0.24 4.91 6.77
N ARG A 33 1.35 5.66 6.67
CA ARG A 33 1.37 7.11 6.90
C ARG A 33 0.63 7.83 5.78
N CYS A 34 0.86 7.46 4.53
CA CYS A 34 0.12 7.98 3.39
C CYS A 34 -1.39 7.71 3.51
N ALA A 35 -1.77 6.53 4.00
CA ALA A 35 -3.16 6.16 4.23
C ALA A 35 -3.82 6.88 5.43
N SER A 36 -3.03 7.57 6.28
CA SER A 36 -3.51 8.30 7.46
C SER A 36 -3.38 9.83 7.32
N ASP A 37 -2.72 10.32 6.28
CA ASP A 37 -2.51 11.75 6.01
C ASP A 37 -3.56 12.26 5.02
N MET A 38 -4.58 12.94 5.54
CA MET A 38 -5.69 13.46 4.73
C MET A 38 -5.23 14.48 3.68
N ALA A 39 -4.25 15.33 4.00
CA ALA A 39 -3.77 16.35 3.07
C ALA A 39 -3.04 15.70 1.89
N ARG A 40 -2.25 14.66 2.17
CA ARG A 40 -1.61 13.85 1.13
C ARG A 40 -2.63 13.06 0.33
N MET A 41 -3.63 12.46 0.98
CA MET A 41 -4.70 11.76 0.26
C MET A 41 -5.44 12.67 -0.72
N ASP A 42 -5.79 13.88 -0.30
CA ASP A 42 -6.48 14.86 -1.15
C ASP A 42 -5.59 15.35 -2.30
N ALA A 43 -4.33 15.68 -2.00
CA ALA A 43 -3.36 16.12 -3.01
C ALA A 43 -3.14 15.09 -4.13
N PHE A 44 -3.18 13.80 -3.79
CA PHE A 44 -3.04 12.70 -4.74
C PHE A 44 -4.39 12.19 -5.29
N GLY A 45 -5.53 12.77 -4.89
CA GLY A 45 -6.86 12.32 -5.33
C GLY A 45 -7.19 10.88 -4.93
N ILE A 46 -6.69 10.43 -3.78
CA ILE A 46 -6.91 9.09 -3.25
C ILE A 46 -8.34 8.95 -2.75
N THR A 47 -9.08 8.01 -3.34
CA THR A 47 -10.49 7.77 -3.01
C THR A 47 -10.72 6.35 -2.51
N HIS A 48 -9.82 5.44 -2.86
CA HIS A 48 -9.83 4.03 -2.49
C HIS A 48 -8.55 3.69 -1.75
N ILE A 49 -8.67 2.98 -0.62
CA ILE A 49 -7.53 2.43 0.11
C ILE A 49 -7.66 0.90 0.11
N LEU A 50 -6.61 0.23 -0.35
CA LEU A 50 -6.43 -1.21 -0.27
C LEU A 50 -5.32 -1.51 0.73
N ASN A 51 -5.72 -1.94 1.92
CA ASN A 51 -4.83 -2.40 2.98
C ASN A 51 -4.62 -3.91 2.84
N VAL A 52 -3.38 -4.34 2.65
CA VAL A 52 -3.00 -5.77 2.53
C VAL A 52 -2.38 -6.35 3.80
N ALA A 53 -2.32 -5.59 4.90
CA ALA A 53 -1.77 -6.02 6.20
C ALA A 53 -2.83 -6.28 7.28
N GLY A 54 -4.09 -6.50 6.86
CA GLY A 54 -5.19 -6.77 7.80
C GLY A 54 -5.35 -5.70 8.89
N THR A 55 -5.70 -6.13 10.10
CA THR A 55 -5.91 -5.25 11.26
C THR A 55 -4.66 -4.46 11.67
N TYR A 56 -3.47 -5.00 11.42
CA TYR A 56 -2.20 -4.35 11.74
C TYR A 56 -1.94 -3.12 10.86
N GLY A 57 -2.41 -3.17 9.61
CA GLY A 57 -2.34 -2.07 8.64
C GLY A 57 -3.41 -0.99 8.81
N ARG A 58 -4.38 -1.15 9.73
CA ARG A 58 -5.54 -0.25 9.78
C ARG A 58 -5.11 1.21 9.99
N ALA A 59 -5.50 2.05 9.03
CA ALA A 59 -5.19 3.48 8.98
C ALA A 59 -6.44 4.32 9.22
N SER A 60 -6.25 5.59 9.61
CA SER A 60 -7.34 6.56 9.69
C SER A 60 -7.80 6.91 8.27
N HIS A 61 -8.82 6.23 7.77
CA HIS A 61 -9.32 6.33 6.40
C HIS A 61 -10.31 7.50 6.20
N GLY A 62 -10.23 8.53 7.03
CA GLY A 62 -11.28 9.55 7.20
C GLY A 62 -11.69 10.30 5.93
N ALA A 63 -10.84 10.31 4.89
CA ALA A 63 -11.13 10.93 3.59
C ALA A 63 -11.39 9.92 2.46
N ALA A 64 -11.10 8.62 2.64
CA ALA A 64 -11.31 7.62 1.61
C ALA A 64 -12.79 7.25 1.51
N ARG A 65 -13.33 7.25 0.28
CA ARG A 65 -14.70 6.81 -0.01
C ARG A 65 -14.84 5.30 0.16
N HIS A 66 -13.78 4.56 -0.15
CA HIS A 66 -13.77 3.11 -0.13
C HIS A 66 -12.52 2.56 0.56
N TYR A 67 -12.72 1.58 1.43
CA TYR A 67 -11.65 0.90 2.15
C TYR A 67 -11.82 -0.61 2.00
N LEU A 68 -10.77 -1.28 1.55
CA LEU A 68 -10.72 -2.74 1.44
C LEU A 68 -9.57 -3.27 2.29
N GLU A 69 -9.93 -4.14 3.23
CA GLU A 69 -8.96 -4.87 4.06
C GLU A 69 -8.80 -6.30 3.54
N ILE A 70 -7.55 -6.67 3.29
CA ILE A 70 -7.09 -8.01 2.96
C ILE A 70 -6.10 -8.42 4.05
N HIS A 71 -6.39 -9.54 4.71
CA HIS A 71 -5.48 -10.18 5.64
C HIS A 71 -4.58 -11.10 4.83
N ALA A 72 -3.43 -10.60 4.40
CA ALA A 72 -2.38 -11.41 3.83
C ALA A 72 -1.26 -11.58 4.85
N ASP A 73 -0.73 -12.80 4.96
CA ASP A 73 0.40 -13.09 5.82
C ASP A 73 1.69 -12.81 5.05
N ASP A 74 2.65 -12.15 5.72
CA ASP A 74 3.98 -11.87 5.18
C ASP A 74 4.90 -13.08 5.43
N GLU A 75 4.45 -14.24 4.96
CA GLU A 75 5.13 -15.52 5.13
C GLU A 75 5.42 -16.16 3.77
N GLU A 76 6.59 -16.79 3.65
CA GLU A 76 6.94 -17.56 2.46
C GLU A 76 5.93 -18.71 2.26
N GLY A 77 5.43 -18.84 1.03
CA GLY A 77 4.41 -19.85 0.70
C GLY A 77 2.97 -19.39 0.89
N TYR A 78 2.73 -18.22 1.48
CA TYR A 78 1.37 -17.65 1.50
C TYR A 78 0.87 -17.37 0.07
N PRO A 79 -0.26 -17.97 -0.37
CA PRO A 79 -0.64 -17.92 -1.78
C PRO A 79 -1.45 -16.64 -2.08
N ILE A 80 -0.82 -15.47 -1.91
CA ILE A 80 -1.43 -14.15 -2.02
C ILE A 80 -2.14 -13.92 -3.36
N LEU A 81 -1.55 -14.40 -4.45
CA LEU A 81 -2.09 -14.21 -5.79
C LEU A 81 -3.37 -15.01 -6.01
N SER A 82 -3.37 -16.30 -5.66
CA SER A 82 -4.56 -17.13 -5.89
C SER A 82 -5.71 -16.76 -4.96
N GLN A 83 -5.42 -16.30 -3.74
CA GLN A 83 -6.46 -15.90 -2.79
C GLN A 83 -7.02 -14.49 -3.06
N HIS A 84 -6.17 -13.52 -3.40
CA HIS A 84 -6.55 -12.11 -3.29
C HIS A 84 -6.50 -11.33 -4.59
N LEU A 85 -5.80 -11.82 -5.62
CA LEU A 85 -5.60 -11.05 -6.85
C LEU A 85 -6.92 -10.63 -7.50
N ALA A 86 -7.91 -11.53 -7.55
CA ALA A 86 -9.21 -11.23 -8.15
C ALA A 86 -9.94 -10.10 -7.38
N ARG A 87 -9.96 -10.18 -6.06
CA ARG A 87 -10.61 -9.20 -5.17
C ARG A 87 -9.90 -7.85 -5.22
N ALA A 88 -8.57 -7.85 -5.11
CA ALA A 88 -7.75 -6.65 -5.19
C ALA A 88 -7.88 -5.97 -6.56
N SER A 89 -7.82 -6.75 -7.65
CA SER A 89 -7.98 -6.24 -9.02
C SER A 89 -9.34 -5.60 -9.26
N ALA A 90 -10.42 -6.22 -8.76
CA ALA A 90 -11.76 -5.66 -8.86
C ALA A 90 -11.87 -4.32 -8.13
N PHE A 91 -11.25 -4.19 -6.96
CA PHE A 91 -11.24 -2.96 -6.18
C PHE A 91 -10.44 -1.84 -6.86
N ILE A 92 -9.28 -2.15 -7.43
CA ILE A 92 -8.45 -1.18 -8.19
C ILE A 92 -9.20 -0.71 -9.44
N ARG A 93 -9.87 -1.62 -10.15
CA ARG A 93 -10.70 -1.29 -11.32
C ARG A 93 -11.87 -0.39 -10.93
N LYS A 94 -12.51 -0.63 -9.79
CA LYS A 94 -13.56 0.24 -9.27
C LYS A 94 -13.05 1.68 -9.06
N ALA A 95 -11.85 1.85 -8.50
CA ALA A 95 -11.26 3.17 -8.34
C ALA A 95 -11.10 3.92 -9.67
N ARG A 96 -10.62 3.21 -10.69
CA ARG A 96 -10.52 3.74 -12.05
C ARG A 96 -11.88 4.12 -12.63
N ASP A 97 -12.87 3.24 -12.50
CA ASP A 97 -14.20 3.43 -13.11
C ASP A 97 -14.98 4.58 -12.46
N GLU A 98 -14.70 4.88 -11.19
CA GLU A 98 -15.23 6.04 -10.46
C GLU A 98 -14.40 7.32 -10.63
N GLY A 99 -13.38 7.31 -11.51
CA GLY A 99 -12.51 8.45 -11.77
C GLY A 99 -11.63 8.85 -10.59
N GLY A 100 -11.38 7.94 -9.65
CA GLY A 100 -10.53 8.15 -8.50
C GLY A 100 -9.20 7.39 -8.58
N ARG A 101 -8.48 7.39 -7.45
CA ARG A 101 -7.20 6.65 -7.33
C ARG A 101 -7.22 5.71 -6.14
N CYS A 102 -6.60 4.54 -6.34
CA CYS A 102 -6.42 3.51 -5.34
C CYS A 102 -5.01 3.59 -4.74
N LEU A 103 -4.91 3.75 -3.43
CA LEU A 103 -3.68 3.59 -2.66
C LEU A 103 -3.60 2.15 -2.13
N ILE A 104 -2.59 1.40 -2.55
CA ILE A 104 -2.22 0.12 -1.94
C ILE A 104 -1.13 0.36 -0.90
N HIS A 105 -1.32 -0.19 0.29
CA HIS A 105 -0.27 -0.21 1.33
C HIS A 105 -0.31 -1.52 2.13
N CYS A 106 0.83 -1.92 2.69
CA CYS A 106 0.90 -2.94 3.73
C CYS A 106 1.21 -2.29 5.10
N GLN A 107 1.92 -2.98 5.97
CA GLN A 107 2.35 -2.48 7.27
C GLN A 107 3.57 -1.55 7.20
N ALA A 108 4.55 -1.88 6.32
CA ALA A 108 5.89 -1.28 6.14
C ALA A 108 6.35 -0.30 7.23
#